data_AF-A0A453AG81-F1
#
_entry.id   AF-A0A453AG81-F1
#
_cell.length_a   1.000
_cell.length_b   1.000
_cell.length_c   1.000
_cell.angle_alpha   90.00
_cell.angle_beta   90.00
_cell.angle_gamma   90.00
#
_symmetry.space_group_name_H-M   'P 1'
#
loop_
_entity.id
_entity.type
_entity.pdbx_description
1 polymer ?
#
loop_
_entity_poly.entity_id
_entity_poly.type
_entity_poly.pdbx_seq_one_letter_code
_entity_poly.pdbx_strand_id
1 'polypeptide(L)'
;MLFIFYSALNPSVISGLLNSIEALNGTNFPTWKEQISINLGVMDLDYALREKAPVPLSSNDENLAEKTKVYEANKEKWERSNRLSLMIMKSSITLGIRGAIPDSECSKTYLASV
;
A
#
# COMPACT_ATOMS: atom_id res chain seq x y z
N MET A 1 -7.61 13.35 -19.71
CA MET A 1 -6.65 12.33 -19.24
C MET A 1 -7.42 11.03 -19.18
N LEU A 2 -7.09 10.06 -20.04
CA LEU A 2 -7.84 8.82 -20.20
C LEU A 2 -7.83 8.01 -18.89
N PHE A 3 -9.01 7.80 -18.32
CA PHE A 3 -9.23 6.75 -17.31
C PHE A 3 -9.10 5.41 -18.03
N ILE A 4 -7.89 4.84 -18.02
CA ILE A 4 -7.75 3.40 -18.29
C ILE A 4 -8.36 2.72 -17.07
N PHE A 5 -9.55 2.13 -17.26
CA PHE A 5 -10.04 1.09 -16.37
C PHE A 5 -9.01 -0.03 -16.39
N TYR A 6 -8.07 -0.06 -15.43
CA TYR A 6 -7.37 -1.30 -15.12
C TYR A 6 -8.47 -2.27 -14.70
N SER A 7 -8.78 -3.24 -15.55
CA SER A 7 -9.54 -4.41 -15.13
C SER A 7 -8.92 -4.91 -13.83
N ALA A 8 -9.73 -5.05 -12.78
CA ALA A 8 -9.26 -5.66 -11.54
C ALA A 8 -8.52 -6.95 -11.90
N LEU A 9 -7.28 -7.10 -11.42
CA LEU A 9 -6.50 -8.31 -11.66
C LEU A 9 -7.37 -9.51 -11.29
N ASN A 10 -7.41 -10.52 -12.15
CA ASN A 10 -8.18 -11.71 -11.83
C ASN A 10 -7.57 -12.42 -10.60
N PRO A 11 -8.36 -13.21 -9.85
CA PRO A 11 -7.88 -13.84 -8.62
C PRO A 11 -6.63 -14.72 -8.80
N SER A 12 -6.46 -15.35 -9.96
CA SER A 12 -5.30 -16.20 -10.26
C SER A 12 -4.00 -15.40 -10.37
N VAL A 13 -4.05 -14.22 -11.02
CA VAL A 13 -2.89 -13.32 -11.10
C VAL A 13 -2.54 -12.78 -9.73
N ILE A 14 -3.54 -12.37 -8.94
CA ILE A 14 -3.33 -11.90 -7.55
C ILE A 14 -2.68 -13.00 -6.72
N SER A 15 -3.18 -14.24 -6.80
CA SER A 15 -2.58 -15.36 -6.08
C SER A 15 -1.14 -15.63 -6.52
N GLY A 16 -0.85 -15.57 -7.82
CA GLY A 16 0.50 -15.76 -8.35
C GLY A 16 1.48 -14.70 -7.83
N LEU A 17 1.07 -13.43 -7.84
CA LEU A 17 1.80 -12.29 -7.30
C LEU A 17 2.12 -12.47 -5.81
N LEU A 18 1.11 -12.79 -4.99
CA LEU A 18 1.31 -13.00 -3.55
C LEU A 18 2.22 -14.19 -3.24
N ASN A 19 2.10 -15.27 -4.01
CA ASN A 19 2.92 -16.48 -3.84
C ASN A 19 4.37 -16.30 -4.35
N SER A 20 4.65 -15.28 -5.17
CA SER A 20 6.00 -15.02 -5.66
C SER A 20 6.89 -14.30 -4.64
N ILE A 21 6.31 -13.82 -3.53
CA ILE A 21 7.04 -13.12 -2.48
C ILE A 21 7.69 -14.16 -1.57
N GLU A 22 9.03 -14.23 -1.60
CA GLU A 22 9.77 -15.06 -0.66
C GLU A 22 9.63 -14.48 0.75
N ALA A 23 9.31 -15.30 1.75
CA ALA A 23 9.12 -14.80 3.10
C ALA A 23 10.41 -14.18 3.67
N LEU A 24 10.30 -13.02 4.33
CA LEU A 24 11.44 -12.38 4.98
C LEU A 24 11.98 -13.28 6.10
N ASN A 25 13.24 -13.72 5.97
CA ASN A 25 13.90 -14.69 6.85
C ASN A 25 15.18 -14.14 7.51
N GLY A 26 15.44 -12.84 7.37
CA GLY A 26 16.54 -12.12 8.02
C GLY A 26 17.81 -11.99 7.15
N THR A 27 17.93 -12.76 6.06
CA THR A 27 19.07 -12.66 5.14
C THR A 27 18.69 -12.11 3.76
N ASN A 28 17.40 -12.07 3.43
CA ASN A 28 16.88 -11.77 2.09
C ASN A 28 16.19 -10.39 1.96
N PHE A 29 16.43 -9.44 2.88
CA PHE A 29 15.73 -8.14 2.89
C PHE A 29 15.73 -7.38 1.56
N PRO A 30 16.87 -7.20 0.83
CA PRO A 30 16.87 -6.47 -0.43
C PRO A 30 15.92 -7.09 -1.46
N THR A 31 15.97 -8.41 -1.61
CA THR A 31 15.11 -9.17 -2.53
C THR A 31 13.65 -9.12 -2.11
N TRP A 32 13.37 -9.32 -0.82
CA TRP A 32 12.01 -9.22 -0.28
C TRP A 32 11.40 -7.84 -0.54
N LYS A 33 12.14 -6.76 -0.28
CA LYS A 33 11.68 -5.39 -0.48
C LYS A 33 11.39 -5.08 -1.95
N GLU A 34 12.23 -5.56 -2.86
CA GLU A 34 12.03 -5.43 -4.31
C GLU A 34 10.75 -6.16 -4.75
N GLN A 35 10.58 -7.42 -4.33
CA GLN A 35 9.38 -8.21 -4.64
C GLN A 35 8.11 -7.55 -4.11
N ILE A 36 8.13 -7.04 -2.87
CA ILE A 36 7.01 -6.28 -2.29
C ILE A 36 6.70 -5.04 -3.13
N SER A 37 7.71 -4.28 -3.52
CA SER A 37 7.53 -3.05 -4.28
C SER A 37 6.91 -3.32 -5.66
N ILE A 38 7.38 -4.35 -6.36
CA ILE A 38 6.83 -4.77 -7.67
C ILE A 38 5.37 -5.21 -7.51
N ASN A 39 5.10 -6.10 -6.55
CA ASN A 39 3.76 -6.63 -6.31
C ASN A 39 2.75 -5.55 -5.99
N LEU A 40 3.08 -4.65 -5.05
CA LEU A 40 2.21 -3.53 -4.69
C LEU A 40 2.00 -2.57 -5.86
N GLY A 41 3.02 -2.30 -6.67
CA GLY A 41 2.89 -1.47 -7.87
C GLY A 41 1.96 -2.07 -8.92
N VAL A 42 2.10 -3.36 -9.23
CA VAL A 42 1.24 -4.06 -10.21
C VAL A 42 -0.22 -4.09 -9.75
N MET A 43 -0.47 -4.16 -8.44
CA MET A 43 -1.81 -4.16 -7.86
C MET A 43 -2.42 -2.75 -7.65
N ASP A 44 -1.72 -1.67 -8.02
CA ASP A 44 -2.07 -0.26 -7.68
C ASP A 44 -2.29 -0.06 -6.16
N LEU A 45 -1.49 -0.74 -5.34
CA LEU A 45 -1.49 -0.67 -3.89
C LEU A 45 -0.30 0.10 -3.33
N ASP A 46 0.59 0.62 -4.17
CA ASP A 46 1.79 1.36 -3.75
C ASP A 46 1.54 2.85 -3.44
N TYR A 47 0.32 3.35 -3.66
CA TYR A 47 -0.01 4.78 -3.53
C TYR A 47 0.35 5.38 -2.16
N ALA A 48 0.01 4.71 -1.06
CA ALA A 48 0.33 5.14 0.30
C ALA A 48 1.84 5.07 0.64
N LEU A 49 2.62 4.31 -0.12
CA LEU A 49 4.08 4.29 0.03
C LEU A 49 4.73 5.50 -0.63
N ARG A 50 4.15 6.00 -1.74
CA ARG A 50 4.65 7.15 -2.49
C ARG A 50 4.14 8.47 -1.94
N GLU A 51 2.84 8.56 -1.69
CA GLU A 51 2.15 9.79 -1.33
C GLU A 51 1.92 9.96 0.17
N LYS A 52 1.86 11.22 0.62
CA LYS A 52 1.46 11.54 1.99
C LYS A 52 -0.05 11.29 2.18
N ALA A 53 -0.45 11.01 3.42
CA ALA A 53 -1.86 10.90 3.76
C ALA A 53 -2.63 12.18 3.38
N PRO A 54 -3.83 12.08 2.78
CA PRO A 54 -4.64 13.24 2.45
C PRO A 54 -4.97 14.09 3.68
N VAL A 55 -4.73 15.39 3.58
CA VAL A 55 -5.01 16.35 4.65
C VAL A 55 -6.45 16.84 4.52
N PRO A 56 -7.24 16.85 5.61
CA PRO A 56 -8.60 17.40 5.60
C PRO A 56 -8.63 18.84 5.07
N LEU A 57 -9.68 19.16 4.30
CA LEU A 57 -9.91 20.51 3.78
C LEU A 57 -10.26 21.49 4.89
N SER A 58 -9.95 22.77 4.67
CA SER A 58 -10.35 23.86 5.56
C SER A 58 -11.73 24.39 5.16
N SER A 59 -12.53 24.86 6.11
CA SER A 59 -13.84 25.46 5.85
C SER A 59 -13.78 26.73 4.98
N ASN A 60 -12.59 27.31 4.84
CA ASN A 60 -12.35 28.53 4.06
C ASN A 60 -11.90 28.24 2.62
N ASP A 61 -11.89 26.98 2.20
CA ASP A 61 -11.48 26.60 0.85
C ASP A 61 -12.51 27.03 -0.20
N GLU A 62 -12.05 27.79 -1.20
CA GLU A 62 -12.83 28.03 -2.42
C GLU A 62 -13.13 26.71 -3.14
N ASN A 63 -14.28 26.64 -3.82
CA ASN A 63 -14.78 25.45 -4.52
C ASN A 63 -14.87 24.19 -3.62
N LEU A 64 -15.28 24.38 -2.35
CA LEU A 64 -15.35 23.35 -1.32
C LEU A 64 -16.05 22.06 -1.79
N ALA A 65 -17.16 22.17 -2.53
CA ALA A 65 -17.91 21.01 -3.00
C ALA A 65 -17.10 20.13 -3.97
N GLU A 66 -16.35 20.73 -4.89
CA GLU A 66 -15.52 20.00 -5.86
C GLU A 66 -14.26 19.45 -5.19
N LYS A 67 -13.59 20.26 -4.36
CA LYS A 67 -12.44 19.82 -3.56
C LYS A 67 -12.80 18.67 -2.64
N THR A 68 -13.99 18.67 -2.03
CA THR A 68 -14.45 17.59 -1.15
C THR A 68 -14.54 16.26 -1.91
N LYS A 69 -15.09 16.25 -3.13
CA LYS A 69 -15.16 15.03 -3.95
C LYS A 69 -13.77 14.47 -4.25
N VAL A 70 -12.82 15.34 -4.60
CA VAL A 70 -11.42 14.95 -4.88
C VAL A 70 -10.73 14.45 -3.61
N TYR A 71 -10.93 15.13 -2.49
CA TYR A 71 -10.40 14.73 -1.18
C TYR A 71 -10.86 13.33 -0.80
N GLU A 72 -12.17 13.05 -0.84
CA GLU A 72 -12.72 11.74 -0.48
C GLU A 72 -12.21 10.63 -1.40
N ALA A 73 -12.13 10.87 -2.71
CA ALA A 73 -11.59 9.89 -3.66
C ALA A 73 -10.09 9.59 -3.39
N ASN A 74 -9.30 10.62 -3.10
CA ASN A 74 -7.88 10.44 -2.76
C ASN A 74 -7.70 9.75 -1.41
N LYS A 75 -8.55 10.08 -0.43
CA LYS A 75 -8.59 9.45 0.89
C LYS A 75 -8.91 7.98 0.79
N GLU A 76 -9.97 7.59 0.08
CA GLU A 76 -10.33 6.19 -0.14
C GLU A 76 -9.20 5.42 -0.83
N LYS A 77 -8.62 5.99 -1.90
CA LYS A 77 -7.48 5.38 -2.60
C LYS A 77 -6.29 5.16 -1.66
N TRP A 78 -5.94 6.18 -0.86
CA TRP A 78 -4.83 6.12 0.08
C TRP A 78 -5.08 5.11 1.20
N GLU A 79 -6.25 5.13 1.85
CA GLU A 79 -6.61 4.22 2.93
C GLU A 79 -6.62 2.76 2.46
N ARG A 80 -7.17 2.50 1.26
CA ARG A 80 -7.16 1.17 0.65
C ARG A 80 -5.74 0.67 0.40
N SER A 81 -4.91 1.49 -0.23
CA SER A 81 -3.50 1.18 -0.50
C SER A 81 -2.72 0.94 0.78
N ASN A 82 -2.90 1.78 1.80
CA ASN A 82 -2.27 1.68 3.10
C ASN A 82 -2.62 0.35 3.80
N ARG A 83 -3.92 0.06 3.94
CA ARG A 83 -4.43 -1.14 4.60
C ARG A 83 -3.93 -2.41 3.93
N LEU A 84 -4.08 -2.52 2.61
CA LEU A 84 -3.72 -3.74 1.88
C LEU A 84 -2.21 -3.95 1.81
N SER A 85 -1.42 -2.87 1.66
CA SER A 85 0.04 -2.95 1.74
C SER A 85 0.51 -3.49 3.09
N LEU A 86 -0.06 -3.00 4.20
CA LEU A 86 0.24 -3.51 5.54
C LEU A 86 -0.06 -5.00 5.65
N MET A 87 -1.23 -5.45 5.18
CA MET A 87 -1.61 -6.86 5.23
C MET A 87 -0.62 -7.73 4.45
N ILE A 88 -0.26 -7.33 3.22
CA ILE A 88 0.69 -8.07 2.37
C ILE A 88 2.07 -8.11 3.03
N MET A 89 2.64 -6.96 3.40
CA MET A 89 3.96 -6.89 4.05
C MET A 89 3.99 -7.75 5.32
N LYS A 90 3.04 -7.56 6.24
CA LYS A 90 2.96 -8.35 7.48
C LYS A 90 2.90 -9.84 7.15
N SER A 91 2.00 -10.27 6.26
CA SER A 91 1.83 -11.69 5.91
C SER A 91 3.09 -12.33 5.32
N SER A 92 3.90 -11.55 4.59
CA SER A 92 5.14 -12.00 3.96
C SER A 92 6.37 -12.03 4.88
N ILE A 93 6.23 -11.65 6.16
CA ILE A 93 7.33 -11.71 7.14
C ILE A 93 7.11 -12.91 8.05
N THR A 94 8.17 -13.71 8.26
CA THR A 94 8.13 -14.86 9.19
C THR A 94 7.77 -14.43 10.61
N LEU A 95 7.02 -15.27 11.35
CA LEU A 95 6.52 -14.92 12.69
C LEU A 95 7.62 -14.53 13.67
N GLY A 96 8.78 -15.19 13.60
CA GLY A 96 9.92 -14.91 14.48
C GLY A 96 10.50 -13.50 14.30
N ILE A 97 10.46 -12.96 13.09
CA ILE A 97 10.91 -11.60 12.77
C ILE A 97 9.78 -10.59 13.00
N ARG A 98 8.55 -10.94 12.59
CA ARG A 98 7.39 -10.06 12.67
C ARG A 98 7.15 -9.51 14.07
N GLY A 99 7.36 -10.33 15.10
CA GLY A 99 7.19 -9.91 16.50
C GLY A 99 8.22 -8.89 16.99
N ALA A 100 9.36 -8.76 16.30
CA ALA A 100 10.40 -7.80 16.64
C ALA A 100 10.20 -6.43 15.95
N ILE A 101 9.34 -6.35 14.93
CA ILE A 101 9.07 -5.12 14.19
C ILE A 101 7.96 -4.34 14.91
N PRO A 102 8.20 -3.07 15.29
CA PRO A 102 7.15 -2.22 15.86
C PRO A 102 5.93 -2.11 14.94
N ASP A 103 4.74 -2.18 15.51
CA ASP A 103 3.52 -2.06 14.72
C ASP A 103 3.31 -0.62 14.23
N SER A 104 2.59 -0.46 13.11
CA SER A 104 2.22 0.84 12.56
C SER A 104 0.94 0.76 11.73
N GLU A 105 0.10 1.79 11.88
CA GLU A 105 -1.08 2.03 11.04
C GLU A 105 -0.72 2.62 9.66
N CYS A 106 0.55 3.00 9.43
CA CYS A 106 1.04 3.54 8.17
C CYS A 106 1.97 2.54 7.49
N SER A 107 1.62 2.09 6.27
CA SER A 107 2.41 1.14 5.48
C SER A 107 3.83 1.63 5.23
N LYS A 108 3.99 2.93 4.92
CA LYS A 108 5.30 3.56 4.69
C LYS A 108 6.18 3.54 5.94
N THR A 109 5.59 3.81 7.10
CA THR A 109 6.30 3.77 8.40
C THR A 109 6.63 2.34 8.80
N TYR A 110 5.70 1.41 8.58
CA TYR A 110 5.92 -0.02 8.85
C TYR A 110 7.09 -0.54 8.01
N LEU A 111 7.10 -0.29 6.70
CA LEU A 111 8.18 -0.72 5.80
C LEU A 111 9.55 -0.14 6.19
N ALA A 112 9.60 1.07 6.75
CA ALA A 112 10.83 1.67 7.23
C ALA A 112 11.33 1.07 8.56
N SER A 113 10.47 0.31 9.24
CA SER A 113 10.77 -0.36 10.51
C SER A 113 11.11 -1.85 10.35
N VAL A 114 10.94 -2.40 9.14
CA VAL A 114 11.41 -3.74 8.73
C VAL A 114 12.91 -3.69 8.49
#